data_AF-A0A435G5G5-F1
#
_entry.id   AF-A0A435G5G5-F1
#
_cell.length_a   1.000
_cell.length_b   1.000
_cell.length_c   1.000
_cell.angle_alpha   90.00
_cell.angle_beta   90.00
_cell.angle_gamma   90.00
#
_symmetry.space_group_name_H-M   'P 1'
#
loop_
_entity.id
_entity.type
_entity.pdbx_description
1 polymer ?
#
loop_
_entity_poly.entity_id
_entity_poly.type
_entity_poly.pdbx_seq_one_letter_code
_entity_poly.pdbx_strand_id
1 'polypeptide(L)' 'DLLAKNPDPTEEEIRFGLAGNLCRCTGYDKIVRAVQDAAIVMKGA' A
#
# COMPACT_ATOMS: atom_id res chain seq x y z
N ASP A 1 6.77 -0.57 -6.96
CA ASP A 1 6.20 0.09 -8.15
C ASP A 1 5.25 1.23 -7.75
N LEU A 2 4.18 0.96 -7.00
CA LEU A 2 3.21 1.99 -6.56
C LEU A 2 3.86 3.23 -5.89
N LEU A 3 4.52 3.06 -4.74
CA LEU A 3 5.08 4.18 -3.97
C LEU A 3 6.22 4.94 -4.68
N ALA A 4 6.85 4.32 -5.68
CA ALA A 4 7.85 5.00 -6.51
C ALA A 4 7.20 5.97 -7.52
N LYS A 5 5.96 5.68 -7.94
CA LYS A 5 5.19 6.47 -8.92
C LYS A 5 4.25 7.46 -8.24
N ASN A 6 3.58 7.04 -7.18
CA ASN A 6 2.70 7.84 -6.35
C ASN A 6 3.14 7.68 -4.88
N PRO A 7 3.92 8.64 -4.33
CA PRO A 7 4.36 8.61 -2.94
C PRO A 7 3.23 8.86 -1.92
N ASP A 8 2.05 9.28 -2.36
CA ASP A 8 0.90 9.57 -1.49
C ASP A 8 -0.39 8.89 -2.00
N PRO A 9 -0.42 7.56 -2.12
CA PRO A 9 -1.58 6.88 -2.67
C PRO A 9 -2.71 6.86 -1.64
N THR A 10 -3.94 7.01 -2.15
CA THR A 10 -5.16 6.74 -1.40
C THR A 10 -5.31 5.25 -1.09
N GLU A 11 -6.15 4.91 -0.10
CA GLU A 11 -6.44 3.50 0.20
C GLU A 11 -6.96 2.72 -1.02
N GLU A 12 -7.81 3.35 -1.84
CA GLU A 12 -8.35 2.75 -3.06
C GLU A 12 -7.24 2.40 -4.06
N GLU A 13 -6.30 3.32 -4.29
CA GLU A 13 -5.14 3.09 -5.17
C GLU A 13 -4.23 1.98 -4.64
N ILE A 14 -4.04 1.90 -3.31
CA ILE A 14 -3.29 0.81 -2.68
C ILE A 14 -3.97 -0.53 -2.93
N ARG A 15 -5.29 -0.62 -2.70
CA ARG A 15 -6.06 -1.85 -2.93
C ARG A 15 -6.04 -2.27 -4.40
N PHE A 16 -6.17 -1.31 -5.32
CA PHE A 16 -6.05 -1.58 -6.74
C PHE A 16 -4.65 -2.09 -7.12
N GLY A 17 -3.59 -1.46 -6.59
CA GLY A 17 -2.22 -1.92 -6.78
C GLY A 17 -1.93 -3.31 -6.20
N LEU A 18 -2.71 -3.73 -5.19
CA LEU A 18 -2.62 -5.06 -4.58
C LEU A 18 -3.49 -6.12 -5.28
N ALA A 19 -4.36 -5.77 -6.24
CA ALA A 19 -5.34 -6.69 -6.82
C ALA A 19 -4.73 -7.94 -7.48
N GLY A 20 -3.45 -7.89 -7.90
CA GLY A 20 -2.71 -9.03 -8.44
C GLY A 20 -2.00 -9.92 -7.40
N ASN A 21 -2.08 -9.59 -6.11
CA ASN A 21 -1.33 -10.26 -5.04
C ASN A 21 -2.28 -11.02 -4.10
N LEU A 22 -2.55 -12.30 -4.39
CA LEU A 22 -3.47 -13.09 -3.59
C LEU A 22 -2.95 -13.35 -2.17
N CYS A 23 -3.74 -12.98 -1.17
CA CYS A 23 -3.49 -13.30 0.23
C CYS A 23 -4.67 -14.06 0.85
N ARG A 24 -4.38 -15.13 1.59
CA ARG A 24 -5.41 -16.01 2.20
C ARG A 24 -5.71 -15.70 3.67
N CYS A 25 -4.79 -15.04 4.37
CA CYS A 25 -4.84 -14.96 5.84
C CYS A 25 -5.30 -13.59 6.36
N THR A 26 -4.83 -12.50 5.76
CA THR A 26 -4.93 -11.16 6.38
C THR A 26 -6.19 -10.38 6.02
N GLY A 27 -6.87 -10.75 4.93
CA GLY A 27 -7.99 -9.96 4.39
C GLY A 27 -7.57 -8.59 3.84
N TYR A 28 -6.28 -8.37 3.57
CA TYR A 28 -5.68 -7.14 3.02
C TYR A 28 -5.60 -5.91 3.93
N ASP A 29 -6.46 -5.75 4.94
CA ASP A 29 -6.49 -4.52 5.74
C ASP A 29 -5.14 -4.18 6.41
N LYS A 30 -4.44 -5.18 6.96
CA LYS A 30 -3.12 -4.98 7.56
C LYS A 30 -2.04 -4.65 6.52
N ILE A 31 -2.18 -5.15 5.29
CA ILE A 31 -1.24 -4.87 4.19
C ILE A 31 -1.44 -3.43 3.72
N VAL A 32 -2.69 -2.99 3.56
CA VAL A 32 -3.03 -1.61 3.20
C VAL A 32 -2.44 -0.63 4.20
N ARG A 33 -2.64 -0.87 5.51
CA ARG A 33 -2.05 -0.02 6.58
C ARG A 33 -0.52 0.01 6.51
N ALA A 34 0.12 -1.14 6.32
CA ALA A 34 1.58 -1.20 6.20
C ALA A 34 2.11 -0.40 4.99
N VAL A 35 1.37 -0.37 3.88
CA VAL A 35 1.73 0.46 2.72
C VAL A 35 1.57 1.95 3.02
N GLN A 36 0.51 2.35 3.73
CA GLN A 36 0.33 3.75 4.19
C GLN A 36 1.46 4.18 5.12
N ASP A 37 1.83 3.33 6.09
CA ASP A 37 2.94 3.58 7.00
C ASP A 37 4.26 3.72 6.23
N ALA A 38 4.51 2.85 5.25
CA ALA A 38 5.68 2.93 4.40
C ALA A 38 5.72 4.24 3.59
N ALA A 39 4.59 4.71 3.08
CA ALA A 39 4.50 5.98 2.36
C ALA A 39 4.92 7.17 3.24
N ILE A 40 4.50 7.17 4.52
CA ILE A 40 4.89 8.19 5.50
C ILE A 40 6.41 8.12 5.76
N VAL A 41 6.95 6.94 6.02
CA VAL A 41 8.38 6.75 6.29
C VAL A 41 9.24 7.20 5.11
N MET A 42 8.84 6.87 3.88
CA MET A 42 9.58 7.23 2.67
C MET A 42 9.58 8.74 2.37
N LYS A 43 8.61 9.51 2.89
CA LYS A 43 8.58 10.97 2.76
C LYS A 43 9.44 11.69 3.81
N GLY A 44 9.73 11.04 4.93
CA GLY A 44 10.43 11.62 6.08
C GLY A 44 11.90 11.21 6.22
N ALA A 45 12.48 10.58 5.19
CA ALA A 45 13.89 10.23 5.08
C ALA A 45 14.63 11.16 4.11
#